data_AF-A0A352KLK4-F1
#
_entry.id   AF-A0A352KLK4-F1
#
_cell.length_a   1.000
_cell.length_b   1.000
_cell.length_c   1.000
_cell.angle_alpha   90.00
_cell.angle_beta   90.00
_cell.angle_gamma   90.00
#
_symmetry.space_group_name_H-M   'P 1'
#
loop_
_entity.id
_entity.type
_entity.pdbx_description
1 polymer ?
#
loop_
_entity_poly.entity_id
_entity_poly.type
_entity_poly.pdbx_seq_one_letter_code
_entity_poly.pdbx_strand_id
1 'polypeptide(L)' 'VANCYTAIEQGLEVIPVLNKMDLPQADPDRVKHEIEEIIGIDASDALAVSAKTGAGIDLLLETIVAKIPQPIGDPE' A
#
# COMPACT_ATOMS: atom_id res chain seq x y z
N VAL A 1 0.52 13.14 1.85
CA VAL A 1 1.00 12.96 0.46
C VAL A 1 2.52 13.14 0.31
N ALA A 2 3.15 14.09 1.00
CA ALA A 2 4.59 14.38 0.87
C ALA A 2 5.51 13.14 0.87
N ASN A 3 5.34 12.22 1.82
CA ASN A 3 6.16 11.01 1.88
C ASN A 3 6.04 10.11 0.64
N CYS A 4 4.86 10.07 0.03
CA CYS A 4 4.62 9.24 -1.15
C CYS A 4 5.38 9.79 -2.37
N TYR A 5 5.35 11.11 -2.58
CA TYR A 5 6.12 11.73 -3.65
C TYR A 5 7.62 11.53 -3.46
N THR A 6 8.12 11.70 -2.23
CA THR A 6 9.55 11.43 -1.94
C THR A 6 9.93 9.97 -2.20
N ALA A 7 9.06 9.00 -1.89
CA ALA A 7 9.32 7.59 -2.17
C ALA A 7 9.40 7.31 -3.68
N ILE A 8 8.47 7.88 -4.46
CA ILE A 8 8.46 7.74 -5.93
C ILE A 8 9.70 8.41 -6.54
N GLU A 9 10.09 9.60 -6.07
CA GLU A 9 11.31 10.29 -6.51
C GLU A 9 12.59 9.48 -6.23
N GLN A 10 12.60 8.68 -5.17
CA GLN A 10 13.70 7.77 -4.83
C GLN A 10 13.65 6.44 -5.60
N GLY A 11 12.68 6.25 -6.50
CA GLY A 11 12.52 5.03 -7.27
C GLY A 11 12.02 3.84 -6.44
N LEU A 12 11.34 4.09 -5.32
CA LEU A 12 10.74 3.05 -4.49
C LEU A 12 9.39 2.62 -5.05
N GLU A 13 9.14 1.30 -5.00
CA GLU A 13 7.82 0.73 -5.29
C GLU A 13 6.84 1.07 -4.17
N VAL A 14 5.67 1.61 -4.51
CA VAL A 14 4.65 2.03 -3.54
C VAL A 14 3.41 1.15 -3.66
N ILE A 15 3.07 0.45 -2.57
CA ILE A 15 1.89 -0.43 -2.51
C ILE A 15 0.81 0.26 -1.67
N PRO A 16 -0.37 0.59 -2.23
CA PRO A 16 -1.45 1.19 -1.48
C PRO A 16 -2.13 0.15 -0.57
N VAL A 17 -2.27 0.50 0.72
CA VAL A 17 -2.89 -0.35 1.74
C VAL A 17 -3.88 0.46 2.56
N LEU A 18 -5.13 0.00 2.59
CA LEU A 18 -6.25 0.62 3.30
C LEU A 18 -6.40 -0.03 4.67
N ASN A 19 -5.95 0.67 5.72
CA ASN A 19 -6.02 0.16 7.09
C ASN A 19 -7.31 0.61 7.80
N LYS A 20 -7.61 -0.04 8.94
CA LYS A 20 -8.76 0.21 9.82
C LYS A 20 -10.11 -0.24 9.25
N MET A 21 -10.11 -1.33 8.48
CA MET A 21 -11.34 -1.93 7.94
C MET A 21 -12.29 -2.51 8.99
N ASP A 22 -11.90 -2.51 10.26
CA ASP A 22 -12.76 -2.85 11.40
C ASP A 22 -13.75 -1.73 11.77
N LEU A 23 -13.57 -0.51 11.26
CA LEU A 23 -14.44 0.61 11.58
C LEU A 23 -15.67 0.63 10.67
N PRO A 24 -16.88 0.90 11.20
CA PRO A 24 -18.10 1.01 10.39
C PRO A 24 -18.10 2.24 9.47
N GLN A 25 -17.16 3.17 9.68
CA GLN A 25 -16.96 4.37 8.87
C GLN A 25 -15.90 4.17 7.78
N ALA A 26 -15.31 2.97 7.68
CA ALA A 26 -14.34 2.68 6.63
C ALA A 26 -15.03 2.72 5.26
N ASP A 27 -14.51 3.57 4.37
CA ASP A 27 -15.01 3.75 3.01
C ASP A 27 -13.84 3.51 2.04
N PRO A 28 -13.56 2.24 1.70
CA PRO A 28 -12.39 1.90 0.90
C PRO A 28 -12.50 2.43 -0.54
N ASP A 29 -13.67 2.43 -1.14
CA ASP A 29 -13.86 2.84 -2.54
C ASP A 29 -13.56 4.33 -2.73
N ARG A 30 -14.06 5.18 -1.82
CA ARG A 30 -13.75 6.62 -1.83
C ARG A 30 -12.26 6.87 -1.66
N VAL A 31 -11.59 6.13 -0.76
CA VAL A 31 -10.15 6.32 -0.52
C VAL A 31 -9.31 5.82 -1.70
N LYS A 32 -9.72 4.73 -2.38
CA LYS A 32 -9.06 4.29 -3.63
C LYS A 32 -9.09 5.39 -4.68
N HIS A 33 -10.26 6.01 -4.89
CA HIS A 33 -10.41 7.11 -5.83
C HIS A 33 -9.54 8.32 -5.46
N GLU A 34 -9.50 8.69 -4.17
CA GLU A 34 -8.63 9.77 -3.70
C GLU A 34 -7.15 9.46 -3.93
N ILE A 35 -6.72 8.22 -3.75
CA ILE A 35 -5.34 7.80 -4.00
C ILE A 35 -5.01 7.96 -5.50
N GLU A 36 -5.90 7.50 -6.39
CA GLU A 36 -5.71 7.62 -7.84
C GLU A 36 -5.69 9.08 -8.31
N GLU A 37 -6.61 9.92 -7.83
CA GLU A 37 -6.69 11.33 -8.26
C GLU A 37 -5.59 12.20 -7.67
N ILE A 38 -5.23 12.00 -6.39
CA ILE A 38 -4.29 12.87 -5.69
C ILE A 38 -2.85 12.39 -5.87
N ILE A 39 -2.61 11.09 -5.70
CA ILE A 39 -1.26 10.53 -5.74
C ILE A 39 -0.88 10.10 -7.15
N GLY A 40 -1.85 9.67 -7.97
CA GLY A 40 -1.58 9.18 -9.33
C GLY A 40 -1.06 7.75 -9.37
N ILE A 41 -1.32 6.94 -8.33
CA ILE A 41 -0.98 5.51 -8.29
C ILE A 41 -2.24 4.66 -8.41
N ASP A 42 -2.13 3.51 -9.09
CA ASP A 42 -3.23 2.56 -9.21
C ASP A 42 -3.58 1.98 -7.84
N ALA A 43 -4.80 2.24 -7.38
CA ALA A 43 -5.34 1.77 -6.11
C ALA A 43 -6.48 0.76 -6.30
N SER A 44 -6.76 0.33 -7.53
CA SER A 44 -7.81 -0.64 -7.85
C SER A 44 -7.64 -1.93 -7.01
N ASP A 45 -6.40 -2.42 -6.93
CA ASP A 45 -5.99 -3.60 -6.17
C ASP A 45 -5.48 -3.27 -4.75
N ALA A 46 -5.78 -2.08 -4.21
CA ALA A 46 -5.35 -1.72 -2.87
C ALA A 46 -5.93 -2.68 -1.83
N LEU A 47 -5.05 -3.20 -0.97
CA LEU A 47 -5.41 -4.20 0.03
C LEU A 47 -6.14 -3.56 1.21
N ALA A 48 -7.29 -4.13 1.56
CA ALA A 48 -8.09 -3.76 2.71
C ALA A 48 -7.66 -4.59 3.93
N VAL A 49 -7.14 -3.94 4.97
CA VAL A 49 -6.59 -4.60 6.17
C VAL A 49 -7.11 -3.97 7.46
N SER A 50 -7.07 -4.74 8.55
CA SER A 50 -7.21 -4.20 9.90
C SER A 50 -6.04 -4.64 10.76
N ALA A 51 -5.16 -3.69 11.07
CA ALA A 51 -4.07 -3.91 12.02
C ALA A 51 -4.57 -4.22 13.44
N LYS A 52 -5.84 -3.91 13.76
CA LYS A 52 -6.44 -4.19 15.08
C LYS A 52 -6.88 -5.64 15.21
N THR A 53 -7.53 -6.19 14.18
CA THR A 53 -8.05 -7.57 14.21
C THR A 53 -7.11 -8.58 13.58
N GLY A 54 -6.11 -8.11 12.82
CA GLY A 54 -5.20 -8.95 12.03
C GLY A 54 -5.75 -9.33 10.65
N ALA A 55 -6.97 -8.90 10.30
CA ALA A 55 -7.56 -9.22 9.01
C ALA A 55 -6.72 -8.65 7.85
N GLY A 56 -6.38 -9.50 6.88
CA GLY A 56 -5.66 -9.11 5.66
C GLY A 56 -4.15 -8.93 5.81
N ILE A 57 -3.58 -9.12 7.01
CA ILE A 57 -2.14 -8.94 7.24
C ILE A 57 -1.31 -10.02 6.54
N ASP A 58 -1.74 -11.28 6.55
CA ASP A 58 -1.02 -12.36 5.86
C ASP A 58 -0.95 -12.09 4.34
N LEU A 59 -2.07 -11.68 3.74
CA LEU A 59 -2.14 -11.33 2.32
C LEU A 59 -1.28 -10.09 2.00
N LEU A 60 -1.22 -9.13 2.91
CA LEU A 60 -0.33 -7.98 2.78
C LEU A 60 1.14 -8.40 2.76
N LEU A 61 1.55 -9.31 3.65
CA LEU A 61 2.91 -9.82 3.69
C LEU A 61 3.26 -10.56 2.38
N GLU A 62 2.38 -11.44 1.90
CA GLU A 62 2.56 -12.14 0.63
C GLU A 62 2.67 -11.16 -0.55
N THR A 63 1.86 -10.10 -0.55
CA THR A 63 1.89 -9.08 -1.60
C THR A 63 3.19 -8.28 -1.57
N ILE A 64 3.70 -7.96 -0.37
CA ILE A 64 5.00 -7.29 -0.21
C ILE A 64 6.11 -8.15 -0.81
N VAL A 65 6.13 -9.45 -0.49
CA VAL A 65 7.14 -10.38 -1.03
C VAL A 65 7.03 -10.50 -2.55
N ALA A 66 5.82 -10.51 -3.09
CA ALA A 66 5.59 -10.66 -4.53
C ALA A 66 5.89 -9.39 -5.34
N LYS A 67 5.65 -8.20 -4.78
CA LYS A 67 5.73 -6.93 -5.51
C LYS A 67 7.03 -6.15 -5.26
N ILE A 68 7.58 -6.20 -4.05
CA ILE A 68 8.80 -5.45 -3.74
C ILE A 68 10.02 -6.21 -4.28
N PRO A 69 10.84 -5.60 -5.15
CA PRO A 69 12.02 -6.27 -5.67
C PRO A 69 13.04 -6.50 -4.55
N GLN A 70 13.79 -7.60 -4.67
CA GLN A 70 14.92 -7.85 -3.80
C GLN A 70 15.98 -6.73 -3.96
N PRO A 71 16.72 -6.39 -2.89
CA PRO A 71 17.80 -5.43 -2.99
C PRO A 71 18.90 -5.96 -3.93
N ILE A 72 19.53 -5.04 -4.66
CA ILE A 72 20.71 -5.32 -5.48
C ILE A 72 21.93 -4.81 -4.71
N GLY A 73 22.88 -5.69 -4.46
CA GLY A 73 24.12 -5.34 -3.77
C GLY A 73 25.21 -6.35 -4.08
N ASP A 74 26.46 -5.89 -4.05
CA ASP A 74 27.63 -6.75 -4.12
C ASP A 74 28.02 -7.15 -2.68
N PRO A 75 28.10 -8.44 -2.36
CA PRO A 75 28.51 -8.91 -1.04
C PRO A 75 30.02 -8.82 -0.78
N GLU A 76 30.85 -8.43 -1.76
CA GLU A 76 32.29 -8.16 -1.55
C GLU A 76 32.58 -6.86 -0.77
#